data_AF-A0A4Z2GE59-F1
#
_entry.id   AF-A0A4Z2GE59-F1
#
_cell.length_a   1.000
_cell.length_b   1.000
_cell.length_c   1.000
_cell.angle_alpha   90.00
_cell.angle_beta   90.00
_cell.angle_gamma   90.00
#
_symmetry.space_group_name_H-M   'P 1'
#
loop_
_entity.id
_entity.type
_entity.pdbx_description
1 polymer ?
#
loop_
_entity_poly.entity_id
_entity_poly.type
_entity_poly.pdbx_seq_one_letter_code
_entity_poly.pdbx_strand_id
1 'polypeptide(L)'
;MNQRTYLGTTYLDVAKGAVEVFMKLRARDPASRGDRYMLVTFDDPPYGVKAGWKENHGTFMCELKNLQASGLTTLGHALRTAFDLLNLNRLISGIDNYGQGRNPFFLEPSVIITITDGNKLTHSSGVPDELHLPLNSPLAGSELTKEPFRWDQRLFALVLRLPGAATPDTEQLGSVPTDESAITQMCEVTGGRSYCVRTQRMLNQCLESLVQKVQSGVVINFEKAGPDPPLVGDDSSAEASRPAPSFSTQPWHSCHKLIYVRPNLKTGVPVGHWPIPESFWPDQNSPSLVSRAAWRHLGNVSSARRWSTQTFSHHSHIVHVVLFAFLSLFLNCRFYLYASAPAISVAEGLHFFRGCLSVRLRERGISVAP
;
A
#
# COMPACT_ATOMS: atom_id res chain seq x y z
N MET A 1 3.53 -16.70 20.72
CA MET A 1 3.44 -15.51 21.61
C MET A 1 3.29 -15.77 23.14
N ASN A 2 3.46 -16.99 23.67
CA ASN A 2 3.47 -17.22 25.15
C ASN A 2 4.83 -16.96 25.83
N GLN A 3 5.87 -16.67 25.04
CA GLN A 3 7.20 -16.37 25.56
C GLN A 3 7.22 -15.08 26.39
N ARG A 4 8.03 -15.08 27.44
CA ARG A 4 8.17 -13.95 28.37
C ARG A 4 9.30 -13.03 27.95
N THR A 5 9.06 -11.75 28.15
CA THR A 5 10.06 -10.69 27.95
C THR A 5 10.90 -10.50 29.23
N TYR A 6 11.97 -9.72 29.13
CA TYR A 6 12.75 -9.24 30.29
C TYR A 6 11.92 -8.48 31.34
N LEU A 7 10.72 -7.99 30.98
CA LEU A 7 9.79 -7.31 31.88
C LEU A 7 8.89 -8.29 32.67
N GLY A 8 8.99 -9.60 32.41
CA GLY A 8 8.16 -10.62 33.04
C GLY A 8 6.77 -10.81 32.41
N THR A 9 6.37 -9.96 31.47
CA THR A 9 5.11 -10.06 30.71
C THR A 9 5.27 -10.93 29.46
N THR A 10 4.17 -11.53 28.98
CA THR A 10 4.19 -12.29 27.72
C THR A 10 4.18 -11.35 26.51
N TYR A 11 4.57 -11.85 25.35
CA TYR A 11 4.48 -11.09 24.10
C TYR A 11 3.04 -10.69 23.77
N LEU A 12 2.06 -11.53 24.10
CA LEU A 12 0.64 -11.19 23.93
C LEU A 12 0.24 -10.01 24.82
N ASP A 13 0.71 -9.95 26.07
CA ASP A 13 0.42 -8.81 26.96
C ASP A 13 1.03 -7.51 26.42
N VAL A 14 2.25 -7.59 25.90
CA VAL A 14 2.90 -6.45 25.24
C VAL A 14 2.11 -6.03 23.99
N ALA A 15 1.62 -6.97 23.19
CA ALA A 15 0.79 -6.68 22.02
C ALA A 15 -0.53 -6.00 22.40
N LYS A 16 -1.24 -6.50 23.43
CA LYS A 16 -2.46 -5.88 23.97
C LYS A 16 -2.18 -4.44 24.42
N GLY A 17 -1.11 -4.25 25.19
CA GLY A 17 -0.68 -2.91 25.62
C GLY A 17 -0.34 -1.99 24.45
N ALA A 18 0.31 -2.51 23.39
CA ALA A 18 0.62 -1.75 22.18
C ALA A 18 -0.65 -1.27 21.47
N VAL A 19 -1.68 -2.12 21.36
CA VAL A 19 -2.99 -1.75 20.79
C VAL A 19 -3.65 -0.65 21.61
N GLU A 20 -3.66 -0.77 22.93
CA GLU A 20 -4.23 0.28 23.79
C GLU A 20 -3.50 1.62 23.65
N VAL A 21 -2.17 1.61 23.63
CA VAL A 21 -1.35 2.81 23.41
C VAL A 21 -1.61 3.40 22.04
N PHE A 22 -1.68 2.56 20.99
CA PHE A 22 -2.00 3.00 19.63
C PHE A 22 -3.36 3.73 19.58
N MET A 23 -4.40 3.15 20.17
CA MET A 23 -5.73 3.77 20.21
C MET A 23 -5.71 5.11 20.96
N LYS A 24 -4.98 5.20 22.07
CA LYS A 24 -4.81 6.47 22.82
C LYS A 24 -4.07 7.53 22.00
N LEU A 25 -3.03 7.14 21.26
CA LEU A 25 -2.29 8.05 20.38
C LEU A 25 -3.17 8.51 19.22
N ARG A 26 -3.93 7.60 18.60
CA ARG A 26 -4.84 7.89 17.50
C ARG A 26 -6.00 8.79 17.92
N ALA A 27 -6.53 8.62 19.13
CA ALA A 27 -7.60 9.46 19.68
C ALA A 27 -7.21 10.95 19.85
N ARG A 28 -5.91 11.28 19.75
CA ARG A 28 -5.44 12.69 19.74
C ARG A 28 -5.75 13.39 18.42
N ASP A 29 -5.93 12.64 17.33
CA ASP A 29 -6.28 13.18 16.02
C ASP A 29 -7.81 13.32 15.90
N PRO A 30 -8.36 14.53 15.63
CA PRO A 30 -9.80 14.72 15.43
C PRO A 30 -10.40 13.83 14.33
N ALA A 31 -9.61 13.41 13.35
CA ALA A 31 -10.05 12.50 12.29
C ALA A 31 -10.42 11.10 12.81
N SER A 32 -9.99 10.73 14.01
CA SER A 32 -10.21 9.38 14.56
C SER A 32 -11.66 9.08 14.98
N ARG A 33 -12.53 10.10 15.01
CA ARG A 33 -13.94 9.93 15.44
C ARG A 33 -14.75 9.01 14.52
N GLY A 34 -14.33 8.87 13.26
CA GLY A 34 -14.95 7.98 12.28
C GLY A 34 -14.30 6.60 12.18
N ASP A 35 -13.20 6.35 12.90
CA ASP A 35 -12.44 5.10 12.78
C ASP A 35 -13.23 3.93 13.39
N ARG A 36 -13.26 2.81 12.66
CA ARG A 36 -13.77 1.53 13.16
C ARG A 36 -12.62 0.58 13.40
N TYR A 37 -12.62 -0.09 14.55
CA TYR A 37 -11.59 -1.06 14.93
C TYR A 37 -12.15 -2.47 14.81
N MET A 38 -11.42 -3.33 14.12
CA MET A 38 -11.74 -4.75 13.97
C MET A 38 -10.61 -5.57 14.58
N LEU A 39 -10.96 -6.73 15.13
CA LEU A 39 -10.01 -7.64 15.75
C LEU A 39 -10.08 -9.00 15.06
N VAL A 40 -8.96 -9.40 14.47
CA VAL A 40 -8.77 -10.69 13.81
C VAL A 40 -7.61 -11.40 14.49
N THR A 41 -7.79 -12.69 14.74
CA THR A 41 -6.85 -13.61 15.40
C THR A 41 -6.43 -14.72 14.44
N PHE A 42 -5.51 -15.57 14.87
CA PHE A 42 -5.02 -16.71 14.06
C PHE A 42 -5.85 -17.98 14.28
N ASP A 43 -7.02 -17.87 14.90
CA ASP A 43 -7.94 -18.99 15.03
C ASP A 43 -8.56 -19.34 13.67
N ASP A 44 -8.92 -20.62 13.50
CA ASP A 44 -9.56 -21.09 12.27
C ASP A 44 -10.94 -20.46 12.05
N PRO A 45 -11.34 -20.20 10.79
CA PRO A 45 -12.68 -19.73 10.47
C PRO A 45 -13.76 -20.69 11.01
N PRO A 46 -14.85 -20.17 11.61
CA PRO A 46 -15.27 -18.77 11.68
C PRO A 46 -14.76 -17.99 12.91
N TYR A 47 -13.99 -18.62 13.80
CA TYR A 47 -13.63 -18.03 15.11
C TYR A 47 -12.49 -17.00 15.05
N GLY A 48 -11.82 -16.88 13.90
CA GLY A 48 -10.75 -15.90 13.68
C GLY A 48 -11.17 -14.45 13.87
N VAL A 49 -12.42 -14.07 13.55
CA VAL A 49 -12.93 -12.70 13.69
C VAL A 49 -13.56 -12.53 15.07
N LYS A 50 -12.92 -11.76 15.96
CA LYS A 50 -13.45 -11.48 17.31
C LYS A 50 -14.30 -10.21 17.34
N ALA A 51 -13.94 -9.20 16.54
CA ALA A 51 -14.72 -7.98 16.40
C ALA A 51 -14.73 -7.54 14.93
N GLY A 52 -15.92 -7.41 14.33
CA GLY A 52 -16.11 -7.06 12.91
C GLY A 52 -16.98 -5.83 12.70
N TRP A 53 -17.64 -5.74 11.54
CA TRP A 53 -18.43 -4.58 11.10
C TRP A 53 -19.57 -4.14 12.04
N LYS A 54 -20.15 -5.08 12.79
CA LYS A 54 -21.32 -4.83 13.64
C LYS A 54 -20.93 -4.44 15.07
N GLU A 55 -19.67 -4.60 15.44
CA GLU A 55 -19.24 -4.48 16.82
C GLU A 55 -18.84 -3.04 17.19
N ASN A 56 -19.07 -2.70 18.46
CA ASN A 56 -18.72 -1.40 19.00
C ASN A 56 -17.34 -1.45 19.69
N HIS A 57 -16.84 -0.27 20.10
CA HIS A 57 -15.55 -0.15 20.80
C HIS A 57 -15.50 -0.96 22.12
N GLY A 58 -16.63 -1.09 22.83
CA GLY A 58 -16.72 -1.86 24.07
C GLY A 58 -16.50 -3.35 23.84
N THR A 59 -17.17 -3.94 22.84
CA THR A 59 -16.97 -5.34 22.45
C THR A 59 -15.51 -5.58 22.03
N PHE A 60 -14.95 -4.69 21.21
CA PHE A 60 -13.55 -4.77 20.78
C PHE A 60 -12.59 -4.83 21.98
N MET A 61 -12.75 -3.93 22.95
CA MET A 61 -11.87 -3.88 24.13
C MET A 61 -12.07 -5.08 25.05
N CYS A 62 -13.29 -5.63 25.14
CA CYS A 62 -13.57 -6.85 25.89
C CYS A 62 -12.84 -8.06 25.27
N GLU A 63 -13.01 -8.25 23.96
CA GLU A 63 -12.36 -9.33 23.21
C GLU A 63 -10.84 -9.20 23.26
N LEU A 64 -10.29 -7.99 23.08
CA LEU A 64 -8.85 -7.73 23.17
C LEU A 64 -8.27 -8.15 24.52
N LYS A 65 -8.96 -7.86 25.63
CA LYS A 65 -8.53 -8.25 26.98
C LYS A 65 -8.55 -9.76 27.17
N ASN A 66 -9.58 -10.42 26.64
CA ASN A 66 -9.81 -11.86 26.82
C ASN A 66 -8.99 -12.74 25.86
N LEU A 67 -8.29 -12.17 24.87
CA LEU A 67 -7.44 -12.94 23.96
C LEU A 67 -6.47 -13.86 24.70
N GLN A 68 -6.37 -15.08 24.19
CA GLN A 68 -5.42 -16.09 24.65
C GLN A 68 -4.47 -16.43 23.51
N ALA A 69 -3.19 -16.65 23.82
CA ALA A 69 -2.20 -17.08 22.84
C ALA A 69 -2.20 -18.62 22.77
N SER A 70 -3.24 -19.17 22.15
CA SER A 70 -3.37 -20.59 21.83
C SER A 70 -3.39 -20.80 20.33
N GLY A 71 -3.00 -22.00 19.89
CA GLY A 71 -3.09 -22.39 18.47
C GLY A 71 -1.81 -22.19 17.67
N LEU A 72 -1.94 -22.38 16.36
CA LEU A 72 -0.87 -22.33 15.37
C LEU A 72 -0.72 -20.93 14.78
N THR A 73 0.41 -20.67 14.12
CA THR A 73 0.71 -19.41 13.45
C THR A 73 0.27 -19.42 11.99
N THR A 74 -1.05 -19.53 11.77
CA THR A 74 -1.72 -19.57 10.45
C THR A 74 -1.85 -18.17 9.81
N LEU A 75 -0.76 -17.40 9.81
CA LEU A 75 -0.74 -16.00 9.40
C LEU A 75 -1.39 -15.75 8.02
N GLY A 76 -1.16 -16.64 7.06
CA GLY A 76 -1.74 -16.50 5.72
C GLY A 76 -3.28 -16.57 5.71
N HIS A 77 -3.87 -17.47 6.50
CA HIS A 77 -5.33 -17.59 6.62
C HIS A 77 -5.93 -16.40 7.37
N ALA A 78 -5.26 -15.94 8.43
CA ALA A 78 -5.70 -14.78 9.21
C ALA A 78 -5.68 -13.49 8.40
N LEU A 79 -4.59 -13.23 7.65
CA LEU A 79 -4.49 -12.09 6.74
C LEU A 79 -5.57 -12.15 5.66
N ARG A 80 -5.79 -13.33 5.08
CA ARG A 80 -6.85 -13.50 4.08
C ARG A 80 -8.23 -13.19 4.65
N THR A 81 -8.54 -13.71 5.84
CA THR A 81 -9.81 -13.44 6.54
C THR A 81 -9.96 -11.94 6.82
N ALA A 82 -8.89 -11.25 7.20
CA ALA A 82 -8.89 -9.81 7.39
C ALA A 82 -9.17 -9.05 6.09
N PHE A 83 -8.54 -9.43 4.97
CA PHE A 83 -8.82 -8.82 3.67
C PHE A 83 -10.26 -9.07 3.19
N ASP A 84 -10.76 -10.30 3.33
CA ASP A 84 -12.15 -10.64 2.97
C ASP A 84 -13.14 -9.83 3.83
N LEU A 85 -12.86 -9.67 5.13
CA LEU A 85 -13.67 -8.85 6.03
C LEU A 85 -13.70 -7.38 5.56
N LEU A 86 -12.56 -6.80 5.19
CA LEU A 86 -12.50 -5.42 4.67
C LEU A 86 -13.18 -5.27 3.31
N ASN A 87 -13.19 -6.31 2.49
CA ASN A 87 -13.75 -6.28 1.14
C ASN A 87 -15.26 -6.56 1.09
N LEU A 88 -15.85 -7.04 2.18
CA LEU A 88 -17.24 -7.54 2.24
C LEU A 88 -18.26 -6.51 1.71
N ASN A 89 -18.16 -5.26 2.14
CA ASN A 89 -19.16 -4.23 1.81
C ASN A 89 -18.82 -3.44 0.54
N ARG A 90 -17.63 -3.58 -0.03
CA ARG A 90 -17.14 -2.66 -1.07
C ARG A 90 -17.94 -2.72 -2.37
N LEU A 91 -18.39 -3.92 -2.74
CA LEU A 91 -19.23 -4.12 -3.93
C LEU A 91 -20.63 -3.53 -3.71
N ILE A 92 -21.22 -3.75 -2.54
CA ILE A 92 -22.56 -3.24 -2.17
C ILE A 92 -22.53 -1.70 -2.07
N SER A 93 -21.48 -1.14 -1.49
CA SER A 93 -21.27 0.31 -1.39
C SER A 93 -20.90 0.95 -2.73
N GLY A 94 -20.65 0.16 -3.78
CA GLY A 94 -20.31 0.66 -5.12
C GLY A 94 -18.94 1.32 -5.22
N ILE A 95 -18.05 1.11 -4.24
CA ILE A 95 -16.70 1.68 -4.24
C ILE A 95 -15.87 1.06 -5.35
N ASP A 96 -16.00 -0.26 -5.53
CA ASP A 96 -15.37 -1.01 -6.60
C ASP A 96 -16.30 -1.07 -7.82
N ASN A 97 -16.28 0.00 -8.61
CA ASN A 97 -17.08 0.15 -9.83
C ASN A 97 -16.35 -0.41 -11.07
N TYR A 98 -16.24 -1.74 -11.15
CA TYR A 98 -15.61 -2.42 -12.30
C TYR A 98 -16.25 -1.99 -13.63
N GLY A 99 -15.42 -1.67 -14.63
CA GLY A 99 -15.88 -1.23 -15.96
C GLY A 99 -16.18 0.27 -16.08
N GLN A 100 -16.24 1.04 -14.99
CA GLN A 100 -16.48 2.49 -15.00
C GLN A 100 -15.22 3.32 -14.65
N GLY A 101 -14.05 2.72 -14.83
CA GLY A 101 -12.78 3.29 -14.37
C GLY A 101 -12.58 3.12 -12.85
N ARG A 102 -11.50 3.69 -12.33
CA ARG A 102 -11.13 3.69 -10.90
C ARG A 102 -11.21 5.10 -10.35
N ASN A 103 -12.16 5.34 -9.47
CA ASN A 103 -12.31 6.64 -8.82
C ASN A 103 -11.43 6.73 -7.57
N PRO A 104 -10.37 7.56 -7.54
CA PRO A 104 -9.54 7.74 -6.34
C PRO A 104 -10.27 8.50 -5.22
N PHE A 105 -11.51 8.92 -5.45
CA PHE A 105 -12.37 9.60 -4.48
C PHE A 105 -13.28 8.61 -3.75
N PHE A 106 -13.53 7.41 -4.29
CA PHE A 106 -14.30 6.38 -3.60
C PHE A 106 -13.32 5.56 -2.77
N LEU A 107 -13.23 5.87 -1.48
CA LEU A 107 -12.22 5.32 -0.59
C LEU A 107 -12.86 4.75 0.66
N GLU A 108 -12.35 3.60 1.06
CA GLU A 108 -12.55 3.03 2.38
C GLU A 108 -11.17 2.71 2.96
N PRO A 109 -10.42 3.77 3.37
CA PRO A 109 -9.03 3.63 3.73
C PRO A 109 -8.90 2.70 4.94
N SER A 110 -8.15 1.62 4.76
CA SER A 110 -8.03 0.57 5.78
C SER A 110 -6.57 0.29 6.07
N VAL A 111 -6.25 0.11 7.35
CA VAL A 111 -4.89 -0.21 7.79
C VAL A 111 -4.93 -1.47 8.63
N ILE A 112 -4.16 -2.47 8.21
CA ILE A 112 -3.98 -3.71 8.98
C ILE A 112 -2.68 -3.58 9.75
N ILE A 113 -2.73 -3.79 11.07
CA ILE A 113 -1.54 -3.86 11.93
C ILE A 113 -1.42 -5.30 12.41
N THR A 114 -0.48 -6.04 11.84
CA THR A 114 -0.20 -7.41 12.28
C THR A 114 0.87 -7.39 13.35
N ILE A 115 0.55 -7.88 14.54
CA ILE A 115 1.52 -8.06 15.63
C ILE A 115 1.88 -9.54 15.69
N THR A 116 3.17 -9.84 15.57
CA THR A 116 3.68 -11.22 15.55
C THR A 116 5.01 -11.32 16.29
N ASP A 117 5.39 -12.52 16.74
CA ASP A 117 6.71 -12.80 17.32
C ASP A 117 7.80 -13.00 16.25
N GLY A 118 7.43 -13.10 14.96
CA GLY A 118 8.39 -13.23 13.85
C GLY A 118 9.13 -14.56 13.82
N ASN A 119 8.65 -15.54 14.57
CA ASN A 119 9.14 -16.91 14.52
C ASN A 119 8.56 -17.64 13.30
N LYS A 120 8.99 -18.89 13.10
CA LYS A 120 8.54 -19.71 11.97
C LYS A 120 7.01 -19.86 11.96
N LEU A 121 6.44 -19.82 10.76
CA LEU A 121 5.01 -20.03 10.53
C LEU A 121 4.69 -21.52 10.73
N THR A 122 3.57 -21.82 11.37
CA THR A 122 3.15 -23.20 11.68
C THR A 122 1.74 -23.40 11.16
N HIS A 123 1.57 -24.49 10.42
CA HIS A 123 0.31 -24.98 9.89
C HIS A 123 0.11 -26.43 10.34
N SER A 124 -1.12 -26.94 10.24
CA SER A 124 -1.44 -28.34 10.56
C SER A 124 -0.61 -29.35 9.74
N SER A 125 -0.16 -28.97 8.54
CA SER A 125 0.65 -29.78 7.64
C SER A 125 2.16 -29.60 7.79
N GLY A 126 2.63 -28.65 8.61
CA GLY A 126 4.06 -28.39 8.80
C GLY A 126 4.43 -26.92 8.99
N VAL A 127 5.71 -26.62 8.77
CA VAL A 127 6.31 -25.30 8.96
C VAL A 127 6.71 -24.75 7.59
N PRO A 128 5.89 -23.90 6.96
CA PRO A 128 6.28 -23.27 5.70
C PRO A 128 7.32 -22.17 5.91
N ASP A 129 8.27 -22.08 4.99
CA ASP A 129 9.28 -21.02 4.96
C ASP A 129 8.75 -19.73 4.30
N GLU A 130 7.75 -19.85 3.41
CA GLU A 130 7.14 -18.72 2.71
C GLU A 130 5.69 -18.45 3.15
N LEU A 131 5.31 -17.18 3.15
CA LEU A 131 3.94 -16.74 3.45
C LEU A 131 3.12 -16.71 2.17
N HIS A 132 2.32 -17.75 1.94
CA HIS A 132 1.35 -17.77 0.84
C HIS A 132 -0.06 -17.52 1.38
N LEU A 133 -0.79 -16.61 0.74
CA LEU A 133 -2.20 -16.39 1.04
C LEU A 133 -3.03 -17.40 0.24
N PRO A 134 -3.98 -18.13 0.85
CA PRO A 134 -4.91 -18.95 0.08
C PRO A 134 -5.66 -18.04 -0.91
N LEU A 135 -5.80 -18.46 -2.17
CA LEU A 135 -6.38 -17.66 -3.26
C LEU A 135 -7.88 -17.91 -3.47
N ASN A 136 -8.44 -18.96 -2.85
CA ASN A 136 -9.86 -19.28 -2.93
C ASN A 136 -10.67 -18.33 -2.04
N SER A 137 -11.30 -17.30 -2.61
CA SER A 137 -12.23 -16.45 -1.87
C SER A 137 -13.67 -16.86 -2.06
N PRO A 138 -14.43 -17.06 -0.95
CA PRO A 138 -15.86 -17.28 -1.04
C PRO A 138 -16.62 -15.98 -1.36
N LEU A 139 -15.94 -14.82 -1.38
CA LEU A 139 -16.57 -13.54 -1.61
C LEU A 139 -16.93 -13.36 -3.09
N ALA A 140 -18.19 -13.08 -3.37
CA ALA A 140 -18.67 -12.81 -4.72
C ALA A 140 -17.98 -11.57 -5.33
N GLY A 141 -17.52 -11.67 -6.57
CA GLY A 141 -16.78 -10.60 -7.26
C GLY A 141 -15.31 -10.52 -6.88
N SER A 142 -14.80 -11.46 -6.07
CA SER A 142 -13.37 -11.56 -5.78
C SER A 142 -12.55 -11.88 -7.02
N GLU A 143 -13.12 -12.61 -7.98
CA GLU A 143 -12.55 -12.94 -9.28
C GLU A 143 -12.25 -11.70 -10.16
N LEU A 144 -12.90 -10.57 -9.87
CA LEU A 144 -12.68 -9.31 -10.58
C LEU A 144 -11.42 -8.59 -10.11
N THR A 145 -10.74 -9.08 -9.06
CA THR A 145 -9.45 -8.55 -8.60
C THR A 145 -8.43 -9.68 -8.49
N LYS A 146 -7.20 -9.48 -8.98
CA LYS A 146 -6.18 -10.54 -8.95
C LYS A 146 -5.64 -10.76 -7.53
N GLU A 147 -5.41 -9.68 -6.80
CA GLU A 147 -4.81 -9.66 -5.48
C GLU A 147 -5.87 -9.57 -4.36
N PRO A 148 -5.60 -10.09 -3.16
CA PRO A 148 -6.57 -10.09 -2.06
C PRO A 148 -6.77 -8.71 -1.42
N PHE A 149 -5.84 -7.78 -1.63
CA PHE A 149 -5.88 -6.42 -1.09
C PHE A 149 -6.33 -5.40 -2.13
N ARG A 150 -6.72 -4.19 -1.68
CA ARG A 150 -7.09 -3.05 -2.53
C ARG A 150 -6.08 -1.91 -2.40
N TRP A 151 -6.10 -0.99 -3.36
CA TRP A 151 -5.17 0.15 -3.43
C TRP A 151 -5.22 1.15 -2.26
N ASP A 152 -6.29 1.12 -1.47
CA ASP A 152 -6.52 1.93 -0.28
C ASP A 152 -6.32 1.12 1.03
N GLN A 153 -5.83 -0.11 0.92
CA GLN A 153 -5.51 -0.99 2.04
C GLN A 153 -3.99 -1.10 2.22
N ARG A 154 -3.52 -0.92 3.45
CA ARG A 154 -2.08 -0.98 3.77
C ARG A 154 -1.81 -1.89 4.95
N LEU A 155 -0.76 -2.70 4.85
CA LEU A 155 -0.34 -3.63 5.91
C LEU A 155 0.94 -3.15 6.60
N PHE A 156 0.87 -2.96 7.91
CA PHE A 156 2.04 -2.76 8.76
C PHE A 156 2.23 -3.98 9.66
N ALA A 157 3.47 -4.38 9.87
CA ALA A 157 3.81 -5.48 10.78
C ALA A 157 4.64 -4.96 11.95
N LEU A 158 4.25 -5.31 13.17
CA LEU A 158 5.05 -5.16 14.38
C LEU A 158 5.59 -6.53 14.75
N VAL A 159 6.86 -6.76 14.44
CA VAL A 159 7.54 -7.99 14.83
C VAL A 159 8.21 -7.77 16.17
N LEU A 160 7.67 -8.41 17.20
CA LEU A 160 8.21 -8.35 18.55
C LEU A 160 9.41 -9.29 18.64
N ARG A 161 10.60 -8.75 18.91
CA ARG A 161 11.84 -9.49 19.20
C ARG A 161 12.47 -8.98 20.49
N LEU A 162 11.66 -8.94 21.54
CA LEU A 162 12.04 -8.47 22.88
C LEU A 162 12.87 -9.56 23.58
N PRO A 163 14.12 -9.27 24.01
CA PRO A 163 14.96 -10.27 24.65
C PRO A 163 14.35 -10.74 25.98
N GLY A 164 14.60 -11.99 26.35
CA GLY A 164 14.17 -12.55 27.65
C GLY A 164 15.06 -12.11 28.81
N ALA A 165 16.30 -11.73 28.53
CA ALA A 165 17.23 -11.16 29.50
C ALA A 165 17.40 -9.66 29.24
N ALA A 166 17.65 -8.89 30.30
CA ALA A 166 17.98 -7.47 30.16
C ALA A 166 19.32 -7.31 29.44
N THR A 167 19.29 -6.81 28.22
CA THR A 167 20.49 -6.43 27.46
C THR A 167 20.80 -4.96 27.73
N PRO A 168 22.07 -4.57 27.98
CA PRO A 168 22.43 -3.17 28.13
C PRO A 168 22.11 -2.40 26.84
N ASP A 169 21.40 -1.28 26.97
CA ASP A 169 20.98 -0.39 25.87
C ASP A 169 22.21 0.14 25.11
N THR A 170 22.63 -0.58 24.07
CA THR A 170 23.72 -0.19 23.17
C THR A 170 23.18 0.18 21.78
N GLU A 171 21.87 0.39 21.65
CA GLU A 171 21.27 0.76 20.37
C GLU A 171 21.20 2.27 20.18
N GLN A 172 21.83 2.74 19.10
CA GLN A 172 21.81 4.12 18.66
C GLN A 172 20.38 4.59 18.38
N LEU A 173 20.09 5.83 18.79
CA LEU A 173 18.81 6.50 18.63
C LEU A 173 18.51 6.77 17.14
N GLY A 174 18.05 5.75 16.43
CA GLY A 174 17.81 5.78 14.98
C GLY A 174 16.37 5.42 14.59
N SER A 175 16.14 5.28 13.29
CA SER A 175 14.87 4.76 12.77
C SER A 175 14.75 3.27 13.10
N VAL A 176 13.57 2.82 13.57
CA VAL A 176 13.28 1.40 13.79
C VAL A 176 13.59 0.59 12.52
N PRO A 177 14.42 -0.47 12.60
CA PRO A 177 14.81 -1.27 11.46
C PRO A 177 13.65 -2.13 10.93
N THR A 178 13.77 -2.56 9.67
CA THR A 178 12.89 -3.58 9.09
C THR A 178 13.30 -4.96 9.58
N ASP A 179 12.35 -5.89 9.58
CA ASP A 179 12.62 -7.29 9.90
C ASP A 179 12.74 -8.14 8.63
N GLU A 180 13.53 -9.22 8.69
CA GLU A 180 13.58 -10.25 7.63
C GLU A 180 12.61 -11.40 7.92
N SER A 181 11.34 -11.06 8.13
CA SER A 181 10.25 -12.04 8.29
C SER A 181 9.48 -12.22 6.99
N ALA A 182 8.83 -13.38 6.82
CA ALA A 182 7.98 -13.67 5.67
C ALA A 182 6.86 -12.63 5.42
N ILE A 183 6.42 -11.92 6.47
CA ILE A 183 5.43 -10.84 6.36
C ILE A 183 5.97 -9.55 5.71
N THR A 184 7.29 -9.34 5.70
CA THR A 184 7.89 -8.09 5.21
C THR A 184 7.59 -7.85 3.74
N GLN A 185 7.68 -8.89 2.90
CA GLN A 185 7.34 -8.79 1.48
C GLN A 185 5.87 -8.37 1.28
N MET A 186 4.94 -8.91 2.07
CA MET A 186 3.53 -8.54 2.00
C MET A 186 3.28 -7.09 2.46
N CYS A 187 4.00 -6.62 3.47
CA CYS A 187 3.96 -5.22 3.88
C CYS A 187 4.44 -4.29 2.77
N GLU A 188 5.50 -4.64 2.05
CA GLU A 188 6.03 -3.82 0.94
C GLU A 188 5.08 -3.80 -0.26
N VAL A 189 4.53 -4.97 -0.62
CA VAL A 189 3.58 -5.13 -1.72
C VAL A 189 2.29 -4.35 -1.48
N THR A 190 1.86 -4.17 -0.22
CA THR A 190 0.67 -3.37 0.14
C THR A 190 0.97 -1.87 0.36
N GLY A 191 2.21 -1.43 0.15
CA GLY A 191 2.63 -0.04 0.38
C GLY A 191 2.76 0.35 1.86
N GLY A 192 2.88 -0.64 2.75
CA GLY A 192 3.16 -0.49 4.17
C GLY A 192 4.62 -0.75 4.54
N ARG A 193 4.86 -1.18 5.78
CA ARG A 193 6.22 -1.41 6.33
C ARG A 193 6.20 -2.40 7.49
N SER A 194 7.21 -3.26 7.60
CA SER A 194 7.47 -4.08 8.79
C SER A 194 8.45 -3.38 9.73
N TYR A 195 8.23 -3.54 11.04
CA TYR A 195 9.06 -2.95 12.09
C TYR A 195 9.57 -4.04 13.02
N CYS A 196 10.88 -4.12 13.18
CA CYS A 196 11.53 -5.01 14.15
C CYS A 196 11.63 -4.29 15.50
N VAL A 197 10.85 -4.75 16.49
CA VAL A 197 10.78 -4.16 17.83
C VAL A 197 11.64 -4.96 18.79
N ARG A 198 12.79 -4.42 19.20
CA ARG A 198 13.69 -5.07 20.18
C ARG A 198 13.55 -4.56 21.60
N THR A 199 13.04 -3.34 21.78
CA THR A 199 12.87 -2.70 23.09
C THR A 199 11.50 -2.05 23.21
N GLN A 200 11.03 -1.83 24.44
CA GLN A 200 9.78 -1.11 24.70
C GLN A 200 9.81 0.33 24.16
N ARG A 201 10.99 0.97 24.15
CA ARG A 201 11.17 2.31 23.60
C ARG A 201 10.97 2.32 22.08
N MET A 202 11.54 1.35 21.37
CA MET A 202 11.32 1.19 19.92
C MET A 202 9.85 0.91 19.59
N LEU A 203 9.15 0.14 20.44
CA LEU A 203 7.72 -0.09 20.28
C LEU A 203 6.95 1.24 20.29
N ASN A 204 7.18 2.08 21.30
CA ASN A 204 6.51 3.39 21.40
C ASN A 204 6.83 4.30 20.20
N GLN A 205 8.10 4.39 19.80
CA GLN A 205 8.50 5.16 18.62
C GLN A 205 7.83 4.65 17.34
N CYS A 206 7.70 3.33 17.22
CA CYS A 206 7.01 2.70 16.09
C CYS A 206 5.52 3.04 16.08
N LEU A 207 4.84 2.98 17.22
CA LEU A 207 3.42 3.32 17.34
C LEU A 207 3.17 4.79 16.97
N GLU A 208 4.03 5.71 17.44
CA GLU A 208 3.96 7.13 17.07
C GLU A 208 4.15 7.34 15.57
N SER A 209 5.11 6.63 14.95
CA SER A 209 5.31 6.68 13.49
C SER A 209 4.13 6.10 12.73
N LEU A 210 3.52 5.02 13.23
CA LEU A 210 2.41 4.34 12.58
C LEU A 210 1.17 5.24 12.55
N VAL A 211 0.83 5.92 13.65
CA VAL A 211 -0.30 6.87 13.70
C VAL A 211 -0.17 7.96 12.63
N GLN A 212 1.05 8.48 12.39
CA GLN A 212 1.29 9.48 11.34
C GLN A 212 1.10 8.92 9.92
N LYS A 213 1.24 7.60 9.73
CA LYS A 213 1.05 6.94 8.43
C LYS A 213 -0.40 6.55 8.17
N VAL A 214 -1.28 6.54 9.19
CA VAL A 214 -2.73 6.29 9.04
C VAL A 214 -3.42 7.54 8.47
N GLN A 215 -3.29 7.71 7.17
CA GLN A 215 -3.84 8.79 6.37
C GLN A 215 -4.73 8.25 5.26
N SER A 216 -5.75 9.01 4.87
CA SER A 216 -6.61 8.67 3.75
C SER A 216 -5.92 8.95 2.42
N GLY A 217 -5.88 7.96 1.55
CA GLY A 217 -5.27 8.07 0.24
C GLY A 217 -5.24 6.74 -0.50
N VAL A 218 -4.86 6.82 -1.76
CA VAL A 218 -4.64 5.66 -2.63
C VAL A 218 -3.16 5.47 -2.84
N VAL A 219 -2.70 4.22 -2.81
CA VAL A 219 -1.35 3.91 -3.20
C VAL A 219 -1.36 3.57 -4.70
N ILE A 220 -0.42 4.17 -5.43
CA ILE A 220 -0.22 3.96 -6.86
C ILE A 220 1.21 3.46 -7.08
N ASN A 221 1.37 2.49 -7.97
CA ASN A 221 2.69 2.04 -8.38
C ASN A 221 3.15 2.86 -9.59
N PHE A 222 4.27 3.57 -9.40
CA PHE A 222 4.91 4.31 -10.47
C PHE A 222 6.07 3.48 -10.99
N GLU A 223 6.01 3.16 -12.28
CA GLU A 223 7.11 2.52 -12.98
C GLU A 223 7.70 3.51 -13.97
N LYS A 224 9.02 3.57 -14.02
CA LYS A 224 9.71 4.35 -15.03
C LYS A 224 9.67 3.58 -16.35
N ALA A 225 9.19 4.23 -17.41
CA ALA A 225 9.20 3.69 -18.75
C ALA A 225 10.06 4.57 -19.67
N GLY A 226 10.99 3.96 -20.40
CA GLY A 226 11.87 4.65 -21.34
C GLY A 226 13.31 4.82 -20.84
N PRO A 227 14.22 5.29 -21.72
CA PRO A 227 15.64 5.42 -21.42
C PRO A 227 15.89 6.41 -20.29
N ASP A 228 16.95 6.18 -19.52
CA ASP A 228 17.35 7.07 -18.44
C ASP A 228 17.57 8.50 -18.98
N PRO A 229 17.12 9.54 -18.27
CA PRO A 229 17.46 10.90 -18.66
C PRO A 229 18.99 11.00 -18.70
N PRO A 230 19.58 11.63 -19.73
CA PRO A 230 21.02 11.83 -19.77
C PRO A 230 21.43 12.53 -18.49
N LEU A 231 22.44 11.99 -17.80
CA LEU A 231 23.03 12.63 -16.64
C LEU A 231 23.43 14.04 -17.09
N VAL A 232 22.82 15.06 -16.49
CA VAL A 232 23.26 16.44 -16.65
C VAL A 232 24.61 16.51 -15.94
N GLY A 233 25.68 16.21 -16.68
CA GLY A 233 27.04 16.37 -16.21
C GLY A 233 27.38 17.85 -16.19
N ASP A 234 27.81 18.34 -15.04
CA ASP A 234 28.74 19.46 -14.98
C ASP A 234 29.96 19.10 -15.84
N ASP A 235 30.31 19.99 -16.76
CA ASP A 235 31.50 19.87 -17.59
C ASP A 235 32.77 19.87 -16.72
N SER A 236 33.38 18.70 -16.52
CA SER A 236 34.84 18.60 -16.34
C SER A 236 35.36 17.16 -16.52
N SER A 237 35.85 16.90 -17.73
CA SER A 237 37.02 16.08 -18.08
C SER A 237 37.23 14.67 -17.47
N ALA A 238 37.13 13.69 -18.37
CA ALA A 238 38.05 12.55 -18.54
C ALA A 238 38.16 11.48 -17.43
N GLU A 239 37.40 10.39 -17.60
CA GLU A 239 37.96 9.03 -17.72
C GLU A 239 36.88 8.06 -18.21
N ALA A 240 36.96 7.70 -19.50
CA ALA A 240 36.17 6.64 -20.10
C ALA A 240 36.93 5.32 -19.96
N SER A 241 36.56 4.50 -18.97
CA SER A 241 36.70 3.03 -19.02
C SER A 241 36.20 2.37 -17.73
N ARG A 242 34.88 2.22 -17.60
CA ARG A 242 34.31 1.17 -16.75
C ARG A 242 32.99 0.69 -17.34
N PRO A 243 32.81 -0.61 -17.61
CA PRO A 243 31.52 -1.12 -18.06
C PRO A 243 30.52 -0.87 -16.93
N ALA A 244 29.49 -0.08 -17.21
CA ALA A 244 28.40 0.16 -16.29
C ALA A 244 27.76 -1.20 -15.91
N PRO A 245 27.51 -1.47 -14.62
CA PRO A 245 26.85 -2.70 -14.24
C PRO A 245 25.45 -2.70 -14.86
N SER A 246 25.25 -3.68 -15.72
CA SER A 246 23.99 -4.08 -16.29
C SER A 246 22.95 -4.35 -15.19
N PHE A 247 21.75 -3.79 -15.32
CA PHE A 247 20.51 -4.21 -14.67
C PHE A 247 20.49 -4.30 -13.12
N SER A 248 20.67 -3.17 -12.43
CA SER A 248 20.04 -3.02 -11.12
C SER A 248 18.79 -2.15 -11.25
N THR A 249 17.62 -2.71 -10.93
CA THR A 249 16.37 -1.97 -10.82
C THR A 249 16.53 -0.97 -9.68
N GLN A 250 16.86 0.28 -10.00
CA GLN A 250 17.02 1.30 -8.96
C GLN A 250 15.69 1.49 -8.22
N PRO A 251 15.67 1.77 -6.90
CA PRO A 251 14.43 1.88 -6.11
C PRO A 251 13.44 2.95 -6.62
N TRP A 252 13.91 3.89 -7.44
CA TRP A 252 13.08 4.91 -8.07
C TRP A 252 12.49 4.48 -9.43
N HIS A 253 12.90 3.33 -9.97
CA HIS A 253 12.37 2.75 -11.22
C HIS A 253 11.01 2.08 -11.01
N SER A 254 10.70 1.63 -9.79
CA SER A 254 9.37 1.13 -9.40
C SER A 254 9.11 1.52 -7.95
N CYS A 255 8.09 2.32 -7.68
CA CYS A 255 7.77 2.73 -6.32
C CYS A 255 6.27 2.88 -6.03
N HIS A 256 5.88 2.39 -4.86
CA HIS A 256 4.57 2.64 -4.27
C HIS A 256 4.55 4.03 -3.63
N LYS A 257 3.65 4.91 -4.10
CA LYS A 257 3.47 6.25 -3.52
C LYS A 257 2.01 6.44 -3.08
N LEU A 258 1.85 6.87 -1.83
CA LEU A 258 0.56 7.29 -1.30
C LEU A 258 0.20 8.66 -1.88
N ILE A 259 -0.93 8.72 -2.57
CA ILE A 259 -1.55 9.96 -3.02
C ILE A 259 -2.64 10.32 -2.03
N TYR A 260 -2.42 11.42 -1.32
CA TYR A 260 -3.41 11.97 -0.40
C TYR A 260 -4.63 12.46 -1.15
N VAL A 261 -5.79 11.94 -0.74
CA VAL A 261 -7.06 12.39 -1.28
C VAL A 261 -7.70 13.26 -0.21
N ARG A 262 -7.76 14.57 -0.47
CA ARG A 262 -8.28 15.52 0.51
C ARG A 262 -9.81 15.44 0.54
N PRO A 263 -10.44 15.26 1.71
CA PRO A 263 -11.87 15.41 1.84
C PRO A 263 -12.27 16.86 1.57
N ASN A 264 -13.48 17.05 1.03
CA ASN A 264 -14.04 18.38 0.84
C ASN A 264 -14.42 18.99 2.20
N LEU A 265 -14.03 20.24 2.45
CA LEU A 265 -14.31 20.97 3.70
C LEU A 265 -15.81 21.14 3.97
N LYS A 266 -16.66 21.14 2.93
CA LYS A 266 -18.11 21.33 3.06
C LYS A 266 -18.90 20.04 3.28
N THR A 267 -18.50 18.95 2.63
CA THR A 267 -19.25 17.68 2.63
C THR A 267 -18.54 16.57 3.41
N GLY A 268 -17.28 16.74 3.81
CA GLY A 268 -16.47 15.72 4.49
C GLY A 268 -16.03 14.55 3.60
N VAL A 269 -16.62 14.42 2.40
CA VAL A 269 -16.31 13.36 1.42
C VAL A 269 -15.38 13.92 0.35
N PRO A 270 -14.34 13.18 -0.08
CA PRO A 270 -13.53 13.59 -1.22
C PRO A 270 -14.37 13.67 -2.50
N VAL A 271 -14.23 14.77 -3.23
CA VAL A 271 -14.96 15.02 -4.48
C VAL A 271 -13.94 15.17 -5.60
N GLY A 272 -14.14 14.45 -6.69
CA GLY A 272 -13.42 14.68 -7.92
C GLY A 272 -14.10 14.03 -9.11
N HIS A 273 -13.65 14.41 -10.30
CA HIS A 273 -14.45 14.30 -11.52
C HIS A 273 -13.78 13.38 -12.58
N TRP A 274 -12.61 12.81 -12.28
CA TRP A 274 -11.79 12.10 -13.26
C TRP A 274 -11.28 10.76 -12.71
N PRO A 275 -12.02 9.65 -12.93
CA PRO A 275 -11.50 8.32 -12.68
C PRO A 275 -10.27 8.02 -13.54
N ILE A 276 -9.38 7.17 -13.01
CA ILE A 276 -8.33 6.54 -13.80
C ILE A 276 -8.99 5.46 -14.68
N PRO A 277 -8.85 5.49 -16.02
CA PRO A 277 -9.49 4.52 -16.89
C PRO A 277 -9.02 3.07 -16.62
N GLU A 278 -9.74 2.10 -17.17
CA GLU A 278 -9.34 0.69 -17.11
C GLU A 278 -8.05 0.42 -17.89
N SER A 279 -7.31 -0.60 -17.46
CA SER A 279 -6.09 -1.05 -18.14
C SER A 279 -6.37 -1.92 -19.36
N PHE A 280 -7.65 -2.20 -19.63
CA PHE A 280 -8.11 -2.97 -20.77
C PHE A 280 -9.14 -2.15 -21.54
N TRP A 281 -9.28 -2.45 -22.84
CA TRP A 281 -10.34 -1.89 -23.65
C TRP A 281 -11.63 -2.69 -23.41
N PRO A 282 -12.73 -2.05 -22.99
CA PRO A 282 -13.99 -2.76 -22.83
C PRO A 282 -14.54 -3.16 -24.20
N ASP A 283 -14.66 -4.47 -24.46
CA ASP A 283 -15.34 -4.98 -25.65
C ASP A 283 -16.82 -5.21 -25.33
N GLN A 284 -17.71 -4.62 -26.12
CA GLN A 284 -19.16 -4.71 -25.96
C GLN A 284 -19.68 -6.14 -26.09
N ASN A 285 -18.94 -7.02 -26.78
CA ASN A 285 -19.30 -8.42 -26.98
C ASN A 285 -18.68 -9.37 -25.94
N SER A 286 -17.87 -8.87 -25.01
CA SER A 286 -17.23 -9.71 -24.00
C SER A 286 -18.22 -10.06 -22.86
N PRO A 287 -18.49 -11.35 -22.61
CA PRO A 287 -19.43 -11.77 -21.56
C PRO A 287 -18.84 -11.67 -20.15
N SER A 288 -17.52 -11.51 -20.03
CA SER A 288 -16.78 -11.48 -18.76
C SER A 288 -15.78 -10.33 -18.72
N LEU A 289 -15.72 -9.64 -17.58
CA LEU A 289 -14.73 -8.59 -17.35
C LEU A 289 -13.34 -9.16 -17.03
N VAL A 290 -12.30 -8.45 -17.45
CA VAL A 290 -10.92 -8.79 -17.11
C VAL A 290 -10.64 -8.44 -15.65
N SER A 291 -10.03 -9.37 -14.92
CA SER A 291 -9.60 -9.16 -13.53
C SER A 291 -8.65 -7.95 -13.40
N ARG A 292 -8.97 -7.05 -12.48
CA ARG A 292 -8.27 -5.81 -12.19
C ARG A 292 -7.08 -6.08 -11.24
N ALA A 293 -5.93 -5.45 -11.47
CA ALA A 293 -4.84 -5.47 -10.48
C ALA A 293 -5.18 -4.58 -9.26
N ALA A 294 -4.69 -4.86 -8.07
CA ALA A 294 -4.88 -4.00 -6.90
C ALA A 294 -4.23 -2.65 -7.14
N TRP A 295 -2.98 -2.64 -7.62
CA TRP A 295 -2.30 -1.42 -8.06
C TRP A 295 -2.74 -0.94 -9.43
N ARG A 296 -2.57 0.36 -9.66
CA ARG A 296 -2.44 0.89 -11.02
C ARG A 296 -0.95 1.10 -11.27
N HIS A 297 -0.45 0.47 -12.33
CA HIS A 297 0.88 0.70 -12.86
C HIS A 297 0.79 1.89 -13.80
N LEU A 298 1.45 2.99 -13.45
CA LEU A 298 1.56 4.17 -14.31
C LEU A 298 3.02 4.28 -14.78
N GLY A 299 3.20 4.17 -16.11
CA GLY A 299 4.48 4.43 -16.76
C GLY A 299 4.77 5.92 -16.82
N ASN A 300 5.90 6.36 -16.30
CA ASN A 300 6.38 7.73 -16.46
C ASN A 300 7.44 7.78 -17.56
N VAL A 301 7.21 8.59 -18.60
CA VAL A 301 8.15 8.77 -19.72
C VAL A 301 8.68 10.21 -19.65
N SER A 302 9.94 10.36 -19.25
CA SER A 302 10.63 11.66 -19.31
C SER A 302 11.17 11.88 -20.72
N SER A 303 10.53 12.72 -21.53
CA SER A 303 11.15 13.21 -22.76
C SER A 303 11.07 14.73 -22.88
N ALA A 304 12.23 15.37 -23.02
CA ALA A 304 12.38 16.81 -23.21
C ALA A 304 12.20 17.25 -24.69
N ARG A 305 11.88 16.33 -25.60
CA ARG A 305 11.65 16.67 -27.02
C ARG A 305 10.17 16.88 -27.28
N ARG A 306 9.86 17.93 -28.05
CA ARG A 306 8.55 18.11 -28.67
C ARG A 306 8.41 17.04 -29.74
N TRP A 307 7.78 15.91 -29.42
CA TRP A 307 7.56 14.84 -30.40
C TRP A 307 6.38 15.22 -31.29
N SER A 308 6.62 15.23 -32.61
CA SER A 308 5.55 15.18 -33.60
C SER A 308 5.11 13.73 -33.78
N THR A 309 3.85 13.55 -34.15
CA THR A 309 3.07 12.30 -34.26
C THR A 309 3.63 11.23 -35.21
N GLN A 310 4.80 11.43 -35.83
CA GLN A 310 5.37 10.52 -36.83
C GLN A 310 6.29 9.42 -36.27
N THR A 311 6.48 9.32 -34.95
CA THR A 311 7.52 8.45 -34.35
C THR A 311 7.00 7.19 -33.66
N PHE A 312 5.69 6.93 -33.66
CA PHE A 312 5.15 5.69 -33.10
C PHE A 312 5.18 4.56 -34.14
N SER A 313 6.18 3.68 -34.02
CA SER A 313 6.17 2.38 -34.68
C SER A 313 5.20 1.45 -33.93
N HIS A 314 4.15 1.02 -34.64
CA HIS A 314 3.21 0.01 -34.19
C HIS A 314 3.92 -1.32 -34.03
N HIS A 315 4.28 -1.74 -32.82
CA HIS A 315 4.44 -3.15 -32.47
C HIS A 315 4.15 -3.33 -30.98
N SER A 316 3.21 -4.22 -30.66
CA SER A 316 2.79 -4.73 -29.34
C SER A 316 1.54 -4.08 -28.73
N HIS A 317 0.57 -4.95 -28.39
CA HIS A 317 -0.77 -4.68 -27.85
C HIS A 317 -0.78 -4.18 -26.39
N ILE A 318 0.09 -3.25 -26.02
CA ILE A 318 0.14 -2.64 -24.69
C ILE A 318 -0.30 -1.19 -24.82
N VAL A 319 -1.38 -0.82 -24.11
CA VAL A 319 -1.79 0.59 -23.99
C VAL A 319 -0.77 1.32 -23.12
N HIS A 320 0.18 2.01 -23.75
CA HIS A 320 1.09 2.90 -23.06
C HIS A 320 0.36 4.20 -22.67
N VAL A 321 0.04 4.36 -21.39
CA VAL A 321 -0.38 5.66 -20.85
C VAL A 321 0.87 6.53 -20.70
N VAL A 322 1.10 7.44 -21.64
CA VAL A 322 2.25 8.36 -21.62
C VAL A 322 1.88 9.61 -20.81
N LEU A 323 2.53 9.77 -19.65
CA LEU A 323 2.38 10.92 -18.76
C LEU A 323 3.36 12.03 -19.18
N PHE A 324 2.87 13.20 -19.61
CA PHE A 324 3.72 14.38 -19.83
C PHE A 324 3.80 15.24 -18.57
N ALA A 325 5.01 15.49 -18.07
CA ALA A 325 5.30 16.49 -17.04
C ALA A 325 6.08 17.65 -17.67
N PHE A 326 5.49 18.86 -17.69
CA PHE A 326 6.22 20.08 -18.04
C PHE A 326 6.92 20.63 -16.80
N LEU A 327 8.25 20.68 -16.83
CA LEU A 327 9.06 21.33 -15.80
C LEU A 327 8.92 22.86 -15.98
N SER A 328 8.13 23.49 -15.12
CA SER A 328 8.31 24.90 -14.80
C SER A 328 8.61 24.97 -13.31
N LEU A 329 9.75 25.57 -12.98
CA LEU A 329 10.16 25.89 -11.62
C LEU A 329 8.95 26.45 -10.84
N PHE A 330 8.77 25.97 -9.60
CA PHE A 330 7.59 26.04 -8.71
C PHE A 330 6.61 24.86 -8.81
N LEU A 331 6.71 23.94 -7.83
CA LEU A 331 5.89 22.74 -7.55
C LEU A 331 4.40 22.83 -7.94
N ASN A 332 4.07 22.51 -9.19
CA ASN A 332 2.75 22.12 -9.65
C ASN A 332 2.88 21.20 -10.87
N CYS A 333 3.11 19.91 -10.64
CA CYS A 333 3.05 18.93 -11.72
C CYS A 333 1.61 18.82 -12.23
N ARG A 334 1.40 19.12 -13.52
CA ARG A 334 0.15 18.87 -14.25
C ARG A 334 0.33 17.59 -15.06
N PHE A 335 -0.60 16.66 -14.95
CA PHE A 335 -0.55 15.37 -15.65
C PHE A 335 -1.52 15.38 -16.82
N TYR A 336 -1.06 14.92 -17.99
CA TYR A 336 -1.87 14.75 -19.19
C TYR A 336 -1.98 13.26 -19.50
N LEU A 337 -3.19 12.79 -19.81
CA LEU A 337 -3.47 11.43 -20.29
C LEU A 337 -3.65 11.48 -21.81
N TYR A 338 -2.92 10.62 -22.53
CA TYR A 338 -3.12 10.40 -23.96
C TYR A 338 -3.72 9.01 -24.18
N ALA A 339 -4.77 8.92 -25.00
CA ALA A 339 -5.33 7.66 -25.48
C ALA A 339 -5.21 7.65 -27.01
N SER A 340 -4.51 6.65 -27.56
CA SER A 340 -4.44 6.41 -29.00
C SER A 340 -5.39 5.26 -29.36
N ALA A 341 -6.33 5.50 -30.26
CA ALA A 341 -7.20 4.44 -30.80
C ALA A 341 -6.45 3.66 -31.90
N PRO A 342 -6.62 2.33 -32.01
CA PRO A 342 -6.12 1.58 -33.15
C PRO A 342 -6.93 1.94 -34.39
N ALA A 343 -6.22 2.35 -35.44
CA ALA A 343 -6.67 2.79 -36.76
C ALA A 343 -8.05 2.26 -37.21
N ILE A 344 -9.03 3.17 -37.29
CA ILE A 344 -10.10 3.11 -38.27
C ILE A 344 -9.97 4.38 -39.12
N SER A 345 -9.71 4.16 -40.40
CA SER A 345 -9.80 5.07 -41.55
C SER A 345 -10.15 6.54 -41.28
N VAL A 346 -9.18 7.41 -41.58
CA VAL A 346 -9.29 8.75 -42.20
C VAL A 346 -10.39 9.69 -41.70
N ALA A 347 -9.90 10.80 -41.12
CA ALA A 347 -10.58 12.06 -40.82
C ALA A 347 -11.56 12.02 -39.63
N GLU A 348 -11.29 12.92 -38.68
CA GLU A 348 -12.15 13.31 -37.55
C GLU A 348 -12.24 12.33 -36.37
N GLY A 349 -11.50 12.66 -35.29
CA GLY A 349 -11.63 11.95 -34.02
C GLY A 349 -10.59 12.30 -32.95
N LEU A 350 -10.10 13.54 -32.89
CA LEU A 350 -9.22 14.01 -31.82
C LEU A 350 -10.06 14.56 -30.66
N HIS A 351 -10.41 13.71 -29.69
CA HIS A 351 -10.93 14.19 -28.40
C HIS A 351 -9.77 14.55 -27.47
N PHE A 352 -9.51 15.85 -27.34
CA PHE A 352 -8.57 16.39 -26.36
C PHE A 352 -9.15 16.24 -24.94
N PHE A 353 -8.65 15.30 -24.13
CA PHE A 353 -8.95 15.27 -22.69
C PHE A 353 -8.00 16.20 -21.93
N ARG A 354 -8.48 17.39 -21.58
CA ARG A 354 -7.74 18.40 -20.82
C ARG A 354 -8.05 18.23 -19.32
N GLY A 355 -7.35 17.32 -18.64
CA GLY A 355 -7.46 17.11 -17.19
C GLY A 355 -6.24 17.62 -16.44
N CYS A 356 -6.43 18.23 -15.26
CA CYS A 356 -5.35 18.67 -14.37
C CYS A 356 -5.45 17.87 -13.06
N LEU A 357 -4.57 16.90 -12.85
CA LEU A 357 -4.34 16.34 -11.52
C LEU A 357 -3.27 17.21 -10.85
N SER A 358 -3.58 17.90 -9.75
CA SER A 358 -2.56 18.64 -8.99
C SER A 358 -2.06 17.75 -7.87
N VAL A 359 -0.88 17.15 -8.05
CA VAL A 359 -0.21 16.37 -7.00
C VAL A 359 0.84 17.27 -6.35
N ARG A 360 0.63 17.59 -5.08
CA ARG A 360 1.63 18.30 -4.26
C ARG A 360 2.49 17.27 -3.54
N LEU A 361 3.59 16.85 -4.17
CA LEU A 361 4.63 16.09 -3.48
C LEU A 361 5.28 17.03 -2.45
N ARG A 362 5.12 16.72 -1.16
CA ARG A 362 5.78 17.47 -0.09
C ARG A 362 7.05 16.69 0.28
N GLU A 363 8.15 16.99 -0.38
CA GLU A 363 9.46 16.61 0.14
C GLU A 363 9.68 17.41 1.43
N ARG A 364 9.84 16.72 2.56
CA ARG A 364 10.42 17.35 3.75
C ARG A 364 11.91 17.52 3.43
N GLY A 365 12.32 18.78 3.27
CA GLY A 365 13.64 19.15 2.78
C GLY A 365 14.78 18.56 3.60
N ILE A 366 15.78 18.08 2.89
CA ILE A 366 17.15 18.01 3.39
C ILE A 366 17.73 19.40 3.09
N SER A 367 17.83 20.22 4.14
CA SER A 367 18.58 21.46 4.10
C SER A 367 20.06 21.11 4.03
N VAL A 368 20.69 21.29 2.88
CA VAL A 368 22.14 21.51 2.83
C VAL A 368 22.29 23.01 2.66
N ALA A 369 22.59 23.69 3.76
CA ALA A 369 23.08 25.07 3.72
C ALA A 369 24.55 25.05 3.24
N PRO A 370 25.04 26.12 2.60
CA PRO A 370 26.45 26.27 2.27
C PRO A 370 27.35 26.29 3.53
#